data_AF-A0A3M8GQU8-F1
#
_entry.id   AF-A0A3M8GQU8-F1
#
_cell.length_a   1.000
_cell.length_b   1.000
_cell.length_c   1.000
_cell.angle_alpha   90.00
_cell.angle_beta   90.00
_cell.angle_gamma   90.00
#
_symmetry.space_group_name_H-M   'P 1'
#
loop_
_entity.id
_entity.type
_entity.pdbx_description
1 polymer ?
#
loop_
_entity_poly.entity_id
_entity_poly.type
_entity_poly.pdbx_seq_one_letter_code
_entity_poly.pdbx_strand_id
1 'polypeptide(L)'
;MTANVLRYLFILLLLAPVLSCEKDEVTTDEIAQEESDEESNTDNEEPEDDPEDESSGDGSEEGTTGDDTTGSGDTGSDCPDTIGFIFEESNGLVSIEFENNEFPEGWVLKNDASDTSGEGYMQWEGNSFFNAPGNGMVVFPIRITTTGTYRFIWKSSFRLGTNGTEHNDSWLRFPDAADFFGRKSSGSIVYPQGTGKQPNPNGSSSDGWFKIYRSGNDNAFTWQSSTSDNDGHDIFVTFAEAGVYLLEVSARSNFHGIDRIVMFEESLNPIDAINAADVFSVKTSCD
;
A
#
# COMPACT_ATOMS: atom_id res chain seq x y z
N MET A 1 -63.14 13.32 -27.91
CA MET A 1 -64.11 13.52 -26.82
C MET A 1 -63.43 14.36 -25.76
N THR A 2 -63.99 15.54 -25.53
CA THR A 2 -63.46 16.63 -24.70
C THR A 2 -63.88 16.49 -23.24
N ALA A 3 -62.89 16.67 -22.37
CA ALA A 3 -62.90 17.52 -21.17
C ALA A 3 -63.61 17.09 -19.85
N ASN A 4 -62.83 17.30 -18.77
CA ASN A 4 -63.22 17.94 -17.48
C ASN A 4 -64.01 17.06 -16.48
N VAL A 5 -63.78 17.02 -15.14
CA VAL A 5 -63.26 17.98 -14.16
C VAL A 5 -62.71 17.25 -12.91
N LEU A 6 -61.69 17.85 -12.31
CA LEU A 6 -61.06 17.68 -11.00
C LEU A 6 -62.00 17.86 -9.77
N ARG A 7 -61.92 17.01 -8.74
CA ARG A 7 -62.18 17.42 -7.33
C ARG A 7 -61.32 16.63 -6.33
N TYR A 8 -60.31 17.30 -5.79
CA TYR A 8 -59.70 16.99 -4.50
C TYR A 8 -60.61 17.46 -3.37
N LEU A 9 -60.69 16.68 -2.28
CA LEU A 9 -60.52 17.10 -0.87
C LEU A 9 -61.13 16.02 0.05
N PHE A 10 -60.30 15.25 0.75
CA PHE A 10 -60.68 14.70 2.05
C PHE A 10 -59.44 14.62 2.94
N ILE A 11 -59.42 15.51 3.93
CA ILE A 11 -58.49 15.53 5.05
C ILE A 11 -58.98 14.46 6.04
N LEU A 12 -58.10 13.53 6.41
CA LEU A 12 -58.27 12.74 7.64
C LEU A 12 -56.97 12.82 8.44
N LEU A 13 -56.95 13.73 9.43
CA LEU A 13 -56.13 13.59 10.63
C LEU A 13 -56.51 12.28 11.32
N LEU A 14 -55.55 11.54 11.89
CA LEU A 14 -55.67 10.86 13.19
C LEU A 14 -54.33 10.23 13.63
N LEU A 15 -53.76 10.83 14.67
CA LEU A 15 -52.93 10.34 15.78
C LEU A 15 -51.81 9.30 15.55
N ALA A 16 -50.58 9.74 15.85
CA ALA A 16 -49.44 8.92 16.25
C ALA A 16 -49.46 8.64 17.77
N PRO A 17 -49.12 7.43 18.24
CA PRO A 17 -48.76 7.22 19.64
C PRO A 17 -47.28 7.55 19.88
N VAL A 18 -47.06 8.39 20.88
CA VAL A 18 -45.76 8.67 21.50
C VAL A 18 -45.40 7.47 22.37
N LEU A 19 -44.28 6.79 22.11
CA LEU A 19 -43.66 5.93 23.11
C LEU A 19 -42.58 6.70 23.86
N SER A 20 -42.78 6.73 25.17
CA SER A 20 -41.97 7.39 26.18
C SER A 20 -40.63 6.69 26.36
N CYS A 21 -39.60 7.50 26.59
CA CYS A 21 -38.28 7.13 27.07
C CYS A 21 -38.40 6.85 28.58
N GLU A 22 -37.93 5.69 29.05
CA GLU A 22 -37.76 5.40 30.48
C GLU A 22 -36.26 5.28 30.75
N LYS A 23 -35.79 6.13 31.66
CA LYS A 23 -34.43 6.12 32.23
C LYS A 23 -34.43 5.08 33.33
N ASP A 24 -33.42 4.21 33.33
CA ASP A 24 -32.99 3.55 34.55
C ASP A 24 -31.57 3.99 34.92
N GLU A 25 -31.42 4.21 36.22
CA GLU A 25 -30.31 4.86 36.88
C GLU A 25 -29.07 3.96 37.00
N VAL A 26 -27.93 4.65 37.02
CA VAL A 26 -26.62 4.14 37.39
C VAL A 26 -26.62 3.71 38.85
N THR A 27 -26.15 2.50 39.14
CA THR A 27 -25.54 2.16 40.43
C THR A 27 -24.09 1.77 40.21
N THR A 28 -23.23 2.40 41.01
CA THR A 28 -21.80 2.19 41.13
C THR A 28 -21.52 1.14 42.22
N ASP A 29 -20.28 0.64 42.22
CA ASP A 29 -19.66 -0.29 43.17
C ASP A 29 -19.74 -1.79 42.81
N GLU A 30 -18.68 -2.29 42.16
CA GLU A 30 -17.68 -3.10 42.88
C GLU A 30 -16.39 -3.19 42.05
N ILE A 31 -15.29 -2.72 42.64
CA ILE A 31 -13.91 -2.91 42.19
C ILE A 31 -13.33 -4.06 42.99
N ALA A 32 -12.77 -5.06 42.30
CA ALA A 32 -11.76 -6.01 42.77
C ALA A 32 -10.90 -6.31 41.52
N GLN A 33 -9.60 -5.97 41.38
CA GLN A 33 -8.40 -6.43 42.12
C GLN A 33 -8.46 -7.94 42.36
N GLU A 34 -7.58 -8.84 41.91
CA GLU A 34 -6.17 -8.89 41.45
C GLU A 34 -6.11 -10.01 40.36
N GLU A 35 -5.09 -10.24 39.52
CA GLU A 35 -3.69 -10.68 39.74
C GLU A 35 -2.92 -10.34 38.45
N SER A 36 -1.80 -9.59 38.44
CA SER A 36 -0.42 -9.95 38.79
C SER A 36 0.05 -11.31 38.25
N ASP A 37 0.94 -11.27 37.26
CA ASP A 37 2.16 -12.09 37.27
C ASP A 37 3.24 -11.40 36.43
N GLU A 38 4.14 -10.72 37.15
CA GLU A 38 5.49 -10.44 36.73
C GLU A 38 6.31 -11.74 36.83
N GLU A 39 7.06 -12.10 35.81
CA GLU A 39 8.37 -12.72 36.03
C GLU A 39 9.43 -11.85 35.37
N SER A 40 10.12 -11.12 36.25
CA SER A 40 11.46 -10.62 36.00
C SER A 40 12.46 -11.72 36.34
N ASN A 41 13.46 -11.94 35.49
CA ASN A 41 14.76 -12.26 36.03
C ASN A 41 15.85 -11.58 35.20
N THR A 42 16.50 -10.62 35.84
CA THR A 42 17.74 -9.98 35.42
C THR A 42 18.89 -10.88 35.83
N ASP A 43 19.86 -11.10 34.93
CA ASP A 43 21.26 -11.20 35.33
C ASP A 43 22.15 -10.59 34.24
N ASN A 44 22.81 -9.51 34.65
CA ASN A 44 23.98 -8.88 34.03
C ASN A 44 25.15 -9.85 34.07
N GLU A 45 25.86 -10.04 32.95
CA GLU A 45 27.33 -10.11 32.93
C GLU A 45 27.84 -9.58 31.58
N GLU A 46 28.55 -8.45 31.61
CA GLU A 46 29.53 -8.07 30.57
C GLU A 46 30.69 -9.08 30.58
N PRO A 47 31.40 -9.19 29.45
CA PRO A 47 32.79 -8.75 29.56
C PRO A 47 33.27 -7.94 28.35
N GLU A 48 34.07 -6.91 28.67
CA GLU A 48 35.06 -6.33 27.78
C GLU A 48 36.12 -7.37 27.40
N ASP A 49 36.58 -7.35 26.15
CA ASP A 49 37.99 -7.46 25.80
C ASP A 49 38.17 -7.25 24.28
N ASP A 50 38.84 -6.14 23.96
CA ASP A 50 39.60 -5.91 22.73
C ASP A 50 40.94 -6.67 22.87
N PRO A 51 41.50 -7.25 21.80
CA PRO A 51 42.69 -6.58 21.28
C PRO A 51 42.86 -6.60 19.75
N GLU A 52 43.44 -5.48 19.31
CA GLU A 52 44.27 -5.23 18.14
C GLU A 52 44.93 -6.46 17.49
N ASP A 53 44.87 -6.54 16.15
CA ASP A 53 46.07 -6.85 15.37
C ASP A 53 46.02 -6.20 13.98
N GLU A 54 47.13 -5.56 13.63
CA GLU A 54 47.41 -4.95 12.35
C GLU A 54 47.86 -6.01 11.34
N SER A 55 47.53 -5.85 10.06
CA SER A 55 48.49 -6.20 9.01
C SER A 55 48.25 -5.40 7.74
N SER A 56 49.30 -4.69 7.38
CA SER A 56 49.50 -3.88 6.19
C SER A 56 49.52 -4.69 4.89
N GLY A 57 49.23 -4.01 3.77
CA GLY A 57 49.42 -4.53 2.41
C GLY A 57 49.17 -3.47 1.34
N ASP A 58 50.17 -2.61 1.15
CA ASP A 58 50.34 -1.64 0.04
C ASP A 58 50.60 -2.35 -1.32
N GLY A 59 50.22 -1.72 -2.43
CA GLY A 59 50.61 -2.20 -3.77
C GLY A 59 49.84 -1.65 -4.98
N SER A 60 50.02 -0.37 -5.27
CA SER A 60 50.27 0.24 -6.60
C SER A 60 49.42 -0.05 -7.86
N GLU A 61 49.08 1.07 -8.52
CA GLU A 61 48.60 1.29 -9.89
C GLU A 61 49.43 0.59 -11.00
N GLU A 62 48.76 0.20 -12.09
CA GLU A 62 49.25 0.48 -13.45
C GLU A 62 48.09 0.40 -14.47
N GLY A 63 47.97 1.43 -15.32
CA GLY A 63 46.98 1.49 -16.38
C GLY A 63 47.38 0.75 -17.65
N THR A 64 46.43 0.56 -18.57
CA THR A 64 46.69 0.53 -20.01
C THR A 64 45.41 0.90 -20.78
N THR A 65 45.64 1.74 -21.78
CA THR A 65 44.78 2.35 -22.79
C THR A 65 44.36 1.41 -23.92
N GLY A 66 43.24 1.75 -24.57
CA GLY A 66 42.85 1.32 -25.93
C GLY A 66 41.95 0.07 -25.92
N ASP A 67 40.92 -0.07 -26.74
CA ASP A 67 40.66 0.53 -28.04
C ASP A 67 39.16 0.42 -28.38
N ASP A 68 38.76 1.36 -29.22
CA ASP A 68 37.59 1.52 -30.04
C ASP A 68 36.84 0.22 -30.44
N THR A 69 35.52 0.19 -30.26
CA THR A 69 34.59 -0.45 -31.21
C THR A 69 33.18 0.12 -31.02
N THR A 70 32.90 1.15 -31.81
CA THR A 70 31.66 1.39 -32.55
C THR A 70 30.32 1.33 -31.81
N GLY A 71 29.67 2.50 -31.77
CA GLY A 71 28.25 2.63 -31.49
C GLY A 71 27.41 1.76 -32.42
N SER A 72 26.58 0.93 -31.80
CA SER A 72 25.27 0.61 -32.31
C SER A 72 24.30 1.51 -31.56
N GLY A 73 23.63 2.41 -32.28
CA GLY A 73 22.49 3.12 -31.74
C GLY A 73 21.41 2.11 -31.45
N ASP A 74 21.43 1.57 -30.23
CA ASP A 74 20.30 0.86 -29.66
C ASP A 74 19.28 1.93 -29.28
N THR A 75 18.17 1.98 -30.01
CA THR A 75 16.97 2.65 -29.52
C THR A 75 16.48 1.79 -28.36
N GLY A 76 17.10 2.03 -27.21
CA GLY A 76 17.06 1.20 -26.02
C GLY A 76 15.65 0.69 -25.75
N SER A 77 15.54 -0.62 -25.68
CA SER A 77 14.37 -1.23 -25.08
C SER A 77 14.31 -0.73 -23.64
N ASP A 78 13.40 0.20 -23.34
CA ASP A 78 13.10 0.62 -21.96
C ASP A 78 12.43 -0.52 -21.16
N CYS A 79 12.38 -1.74 -21.69
CA CYS A 79 11.81 -2.89 -21.00
C CYS A 79 12.77 -3.40 -19.92
N PRO A 80 12.28 -3.62 -18.69
CA PRO A 80 13.04 -4.37 -17.70
C PRO A 80 13.27 -5.80 -18.21
N ASP A 81 14.54 -6.13 -18.46
CA ASP A 81 15.00 -7.38 -19.10
C ASP A 81 14.41 -8.66 -18.48
N THR A 82 13.98 -8.61 -17.21
CA THR A 82 13.48 -9.76 -16.46
C THR A 82 11.96 -9.86 -16.35
N ILE A 83 11.19 -8.83 -16.75
CA ILE A 83 9.73 -8.77 -16.51
C ILE A 83 8.92 -8.84 -17.81
N GLY A 84 9.48 -8.49 -18.97
CA GLY A 84 8.88 -8.76 -20.29
C GLY A 84 7.60 -7.98 -20.61
N PHE A 85 7.13 -7.10 -19.72
CA PHE A 85 6.01 -6.20 -19.97
C PHE A 85 6.19 -4.88 -19.21
N ILE A 86 5.40 -3.86 -19.57
CA ILE A 86 5.31 -2.57 -18.85
C ILE A 86 3.85 -2.11 -18.78
N PHE A 87 3.46 -1.48 -17.66
CA PHE A 87 2.21 -0.72 -17.55
C PHE A 87 2.43 0.75 -17.90
N GLU A 88 1.62 1.28 -18.80
CA GLU A 88 1.73 2.66 -19.27
C GLU A 88 0.92 3.63 -18.38
N GLU A 89 1.59 4.66 -17.86
CA GLU A 89 0.93 5.83 -17.29
C GLU A 89 0.22 6.65 -18.38
N SER A 90 -0.90 7.29 -18.02
CA SER A 90 -1.65 8.17 -18.91
C SER A 90 -2.16 9.41 -18.18
N ASN A 91 -1.67 10.59 -18.57
CA ASN A 91 -2.07 11.90 -18.05
C ASN A 91 -2.01 12.03 -16.52
N GLY A 92 -0.93 11.56 -15.92
CA GLY A 92 -0.69 11.54 -14.48
C GLY A 92 -1.39 10.39 -13.76
N LEU A 93 -1.93 9.39 -14.45
CA LEU A 93 -2.67 8.27 -13.84
C LEU A 93 -2.08 6.91 -14.23
N VAL A 94 -1.85 6.07 -13.22
CA VAL A 94 -1.60 4.63 -13.36
C VAL A 94 -2.77 3.90 -12.69
N SER A 95 -3.39 2.94 -13.37
CA SER A 95 -4.48 2.13 -12.83
C SER A 95 -4.35 0.68 -13.27
N ILE A 96 -4.21 -0.23 -12.31
CA ILE A 96 -3.84 -1.63 -12.57
C ILE A 96 -4.79 -2.53 -11.76
N GLU A 97 -5.44 -3.48 -12.43
CA GLU A 97 -6.04 -4.66 -11.77
C GLU A 97 -4.89 -5.49 -11.20
N PHE A 98 -4.90 -5.75 -9.89
CA PHE A 98 -3.75 -6.35 -9.22
C PHE A 98 -3.47 -7.76 -9.75
N GLU A 99 -4.50 -8.53 -10.09
CA GLU A 99 -4.38 -9.85 -10.71
C GLU A 99 -3.80 -9.84 -12.14
N ASN A 100 -3.61 -8.69 -12.78
CA ASN A 100 -3.02 -8.59 -14.11
C ASN A 100 -1.47 -8.72 -14.10
N ASN A 101 -0.96 -9.64 -13.30
CA ASN A 101 0.46 -9.95 -13.17
C ASN A 101 0.65 -11.46 -12.98
N GLU A 102 1.88 -11.93 -13.12
CA GLU A 102 2.24 -13.28 -12.71
C GLU A 102 2.57 -13.27 -11.21
N PHE A 103 2.03 -14.24 -10.48
CA PHE A 103 2.13 -14.29 -9.03
C PHE A 103 2.91 -15.51 -8.57
N PRO A 104 3.80 -15.37 -7.57
CA PRO A 104 4.41 -16.52 -6.91
C PRO A 104 3.39 -17.28 -6.06
N GLU A 105 3.77 -18.47 -5.60
CA GLU A 105 2.96 -19.28 -4.69
C GLU A 105 2.55 -18.48 -3.43
N GLY A 106 1.30 -18.70 -3.00
CA GLY A 106 0.70 -18.08 -1.82
C GLY A 106 -0.25 -16.94 -2.15
N TRP A 107 -0.07 -16.24 -3.28
CA TRP A 107 -1.11 -15.35 -3.79
C TRP A 107 -2.14 -16.16 -4.57
N VAL A 108 -3.40 -16.08 -4.16
CA VAL A 108 -4.50 -16.85 -4.75
C VAL A 108 -5.55 -15.88 -5.27
N LEU A 109 -5.92 -16.05 -6.54
CA LEU A 109 -7.03 -15.34 -7.15
C LEU A 109 -8.35 -15.78 -6.51
N LYS A 110 -9.13 -14.81 -6.04
CA LYS A 110 -10.46 -14.97 -5.45
C LYS A 110 -11.45 -14.11 -6.20
N ASN A 111 -12.70 -14.54 -6.25
CA ASN A 111 -13.78 -13.81 -6.94
C ASN A 111 -15.11 -13.91 -6.17
N ASP A 112 -15.02 -14.01 -4.85
CA ASP A 112 -16.17 -14.17 -3.94
C ASP A 112 -16.70 -12.84 -3.37
N ALA A 113 -16.13 -11.72 -3.78
CA ALA A 113 -16.54 -10.36 -3.43
C ALA A 113 -17.21 -9.66 -4.62
N SER A 114 -18.31 -8.94 -4.39
CA SER A 114 -19.06 -8.27 -5.46
C SER A 114 -18.60 -6.85 -5.74
N ASP A 115 -17.77 -6.30 -4.87
CA ASP A 115 -17.26 -4.93 -4.89
C ASP A 115 -15.83 -4.84 -5.42
N THR A 116 -15.35 -5.84 -6.17
CA THR A 116 -14.07 -5.86 -6.91
C THR A 116 -14.31 -5.65 -8.41
N SER A 117 -13.24 -5.46 -9.19
CA SER A 117 -13.31 -5.47 -10.66
C SER A 117 -12.53 -6.64 -11.25
N GLY A 118 -12.20 -6.57 -12.54
CA GLY A 118 -11.42 -7.59 -13.23
C GLY A 118 -11.95 -9.02 -13.12
N GLU A 119 -11.03 -9.95 -12.91
CA GLU A 119 -11.32 -11.36 -12.63
C GLU A 119 -11.55 -11.61 -11.14
N GLY A 120 -11.23 -10.65 -10.28
CA GLY A 120 -11.50 -10.68 -8.86
C GLY A 120 -10.47 -9.88 -8.05
N TYR A 121 -9.77 -10.54 -7.14
CA TYR A 121 -8.70 -9.94 -6.34
C TYR A 121 -7.68 -11.01 -5.96
N MET A 122 -6.44 -10.61 -5.70
CA MET A 122 -5.44 -11.54 -5.17
C MET A 122 -5.42 -11.47 -3.65
N GLN A 123 -5.47 -12.63 -3.01
CA GLN A 123 -5.36 -12.79 -1.57
C GLN A 123 -4.10 -13.53 -1.20
N TRP A 124 -3.37 -13.05 -0.19
CA TRP A 124 -2.25 -13.81 0.37
C TRP A 124 -2.77 -14.93 1.30
N GLU A 125 -2.61 -16.19 0.90
CA GLU A 125 -3.02 -17.39 1.66
C GLU A 125 -1.84 -18.06 2.39
N GLY A 126 -0.62 -17.55 2.22
CA GLY A 126 0.57 -18.07 2.90
C GLY A 126 0.73 -17.56 4.34
N ASN A 127 1.89 -17.81 4.94
CA ASN A 127 2.22 -17.34 6.29
C ASN A 127 2.38 -15.81 6.33
N SER A 128 2.15 -15.20 7.49
CA SER A 128 2.43 -13.78 7.69
C SER A 128 3.93 -13.49 7.82
N PHE A 129 4.36 -12.34 7.30
CA PHE A 129 5.75 -11.86 7.27
C PHE A 129 5.87 -10.45 7.89
N PHE A 130 5.50 -10.31 9.16
CA PHE A 130 5.35 -9.00 9.82
C PHE A 130 6.63 -8.16 9.95
N ASN A 131 7.80 -8.78 9.87
CA ASN A 131 9.12 -8.12 9.94
C ASN A 131 10.09 -8.65 8.87
N ALA A 132 9.57 -9.26 7.80
CA ALA A 132 10.36 -9.89 6.74
C ALA A 132 9.78 -9.54 5.36
N PRO A 133 9.84 -8.27 4.94
CA PRO A 133 9.36 -7.88 3.61
C PRO A 133 10.13 -8.58 2.48
N GLY A 134 9.58 -8.55 1.28
CA GLY A 134 10.14 -9.21 0.08
C GLY A 134 9.69 -10.67 -0.09
N ASN A 135 9.00 -11.27 0.88
CA ASN A 135 8.39 -12.59 0.71
C ASN A 135 7.12 -12.52 -0.14
N GLY A 136 6.94 -13.46 -1.07
CA GLY A 136 5.82 -13.44 -2.03
C GLY A 136 5.81 -12.16 -2.87
N MET A 137 6.98 -11.66 -3.27
CA MET A 137 7.09 -10.38 -3.98
C MET A 137 6.55 -10.47 -5.41
N VAL A 138 5.90 -9.39 -5.82
CA VAL A 138 5.34 -9.18 -7.15
C VAL A 138 5.79 -7.80 -7.62
N VAL A 139 6.27 -7.71 -8.86
CA VAL A 139 6.85 -6.48 -9.41
C VAL A 139 6.01 -5.97 -10.58
N PHE A 140 5.65 -4.69 -10.52
CA PHE A 140 4.86 -3.98 -11.53
C PHE A 140 5.74 -2.89 -12.14
N PRO A 141 6.35 -3.13 -13.30
CA PRO A 141 7.06 -2.09 -14.03
C PRO A 141 6.07 -1.08 -14.60
N ILE A 142 6.29 0.19 -14.30
CA ILE A 142 5.44 1.31 -14.73
C ILE A 142 6.26 2.29 -15.55
N ARG A 143 5.79 2.65 -16.75
CA ARG A 143 6.37 3.76 -17.53
C ARG A 143 5.71 5.05 -17.09
N ILE A 144 6.51 5.98 -16.57
CA ILE A 144 6.10 7.33 -16.20
C ILE A 144 6.54 8.29 -17.30
N THR A 145 5.57 9.00 -17.88
CA THR A 145 5.81 10.06 -18.88
C THR A 145 5.51 11.45 -18.33
N THR A 146 4.54 11.53 -17.41
CA THR A 146 4.22 12.73 -16.63
C THR A 146 5.03 12.69 -15.33
N THR A 147 6.12 13.45 -15.25
CA THR A 147 6.94 13.51 -14.03
C THR A 147 6.23 14.25 -12.90
N GLY A 148 6.62 13.99 -11.66
CA GLY A 148 6.01 14.64 -10.50
C GLY A 148 5.91 13.73 -9.29
N THR A 149 5.16 14.19 -8.29
CA THR A 149 4.83 13.38 -7.12
C THR A 149 3.46 12.78 -7.33
N TYR A 150 3.36 11.47 -7.09
CA TYR A 150 2.16 10.68 -7.21
C TYR A 150 1.72 10.26 -5.82
N ARG A 151 0.40 10.29 -5.58
CA ARG A 151 -0.21 9.59 -4.46
C ARG A 151 -0.50 8.15 -4.87
N PHE A 152 -0.09 7.20 -4.04
CA PHE A 152 -0.44 5.79 -4.19
C PHE A 152 -1.66 5.47 -3.31
N ILE A 153 -2.63 4.78 -3.90
CA ILE A 153 -3.71 4.11 -3.19
C ILE A 153 -3.93 2.73 -3.81
N TRP A 154 -4.38 1.79 -3.00
CA TRP A 154 -4.94 0.54 -3.50
C TRP A 154 -6.38 0.35 -3.04
N LYS A 155 -7.08 -0.54 -3.70
CA LYS A 155 -8.37 -1.05 -3.25
C LYS A 155 -8.13 -2.40 -2.60
N SER A 156 -8.37 -2.47 -1.29
CA SER A 156 -8.01 -3.65 -0.51
C SER A 156 -9.02 -3.96 0.59
N SER A 157 -8.93 -5.18 1.13
CA SER A 157 -9.80 -5.68 2.17
C SER A 157 -9.08 -6.73 3.02
N PHE A 158 -9.40 -6.78 4.32
CA PHE A 158 -9.05 -7.93 5.16
C PHE A 158 -10.10 -9.03 4.95
N ARG A 159 -9.65 -10.26 4.71
CA ARG A 159 -10.53 -11.37 4.27
C ARG A 159 -10.69 -12.47 5.31
N LEU A 160 -10.25 -12.22 6.55
CA LEU A 160 -10.43 -13.11 7.68
C LEU A 160 -10.90 -12.34 8.91
N GLY A 161 -11.87 -12.91 9.63
CA GLY A 161 -12.38 -12.35 10.87
C GLY A 161 -13.28 -11.12 10.68
N THR A 162 -13.44 -10.36 11.76
CA THR A 162 -14.29 -9.15 11.81
C THR A 162 -13.55 -7.95 12.44
N ASN A 163 -12.25 -8.11 12.75
CA ASN A 163 -11.43 -7.06 13.31
C ASN A 163 -10.62 -6.39 12.20
N GLY A 164 -10.93 -5.14 11.88
CA GLY A 164 -10.29 -4.41 10.80
C GLY A 164 -8.84 -4.00 11.06
N THR A 165 -8.33 -4.24 12.27
CA THR A 165 -6.92 -4.05 12.62
C THR A 165 -6.07 -5.29 12.34
N GLU A 166 -6.68 -6.39 11.88
CA GLU A 166 -6.03 -7.65 11.57
C GLU A 166 -6.14 -7.94 10.06
N HIS A 167 -5.16 -8.66 9.50
CA HIS A 167 -5.19 -9.13 8.11
C HIS A 167 -5.36 -8.04 7.04
N ASN A 168 -4.99 -6.80 7.35
CA ASN A 168 -5.37 -5.59 6.62
C ASN A 168 -4.19 -4.88 5.93
N ASP A 169 -3.04 -5.56 5.77
CA ASP A 169 -1.84 -4.94 5.25
C ASP A 169 -0.92 -5.86 4.44
N SER A 170 -0.18 -5.23 3.53
CA SER A 170 0.92 -5.79 2.75
C SER A 170 2.10 -4.81 2.70
N TRP A 171 3.25 -5.26 2.22
CA TRP A 171 4.42 -4.41 2.04
C TRP A 171 4.42 -3.72 0.67
N LEU A 172 4.91 -2.49 0.62
CA LEU A 172 5.09 -1.71 -0.61
C LEU A 172 6.48 -1.06 -0.65
N ARG A 173 7.12 -1.07 -1.82
CA ARG A 173 8.40 -0.40 -2.08
C ARG A 173 8.47 0.13 -3.51
N PHE A 174 9.20 1.25 -3.68
CA PHE A 174 9.66 1.77 -4.96
C PHE A 174 11.18 1.93 -4.89
N PRO A 175 11.97 0.93 -5.34
CA PRO A 175 13.41 0.90 -5.09
C PRO A 175 14.21 1.91 -5.94
N ASP A 176 13.65 2.37 -7.06
CA ASP A 176 14.31 3.18 -8.09
C ASP A 176 13.65 4.56 -8.30
N ALA A 177 12.62 4.90 -7.53
CA ALA A 177 12.02 6.22 -7.54
C ALA A 177 12.95 7.27 -6.89
N ALA A 178 12.79 8.55 -7.27
CA ALA A 178 13.59 9.63 -6.70
C ALA A 178 13.28 9.88 -5.22
N ASP A 179 12.01 9.71 -4.83
CA ASP A 179 11.61 9.69 -3.42
C ASP A 179 10.40 8.76 -3.18
N PHE A 180 10.29 8.22 -1.97
CA PHE A 180 9.17 7.38 -1.54
C PHE A 180 8.92 7.60 -0.04
N PHE A 181 7.74 8.13 0.30
CA PHE A 181 7.48 8.66 1.63
C PHE A 181 5.99 8.62 2.01
N GLY A 182 5.73 8.60 3.32
CA GLY A 182 4.41 8.85 3.88
C GLY A 182 4.27 10.33 4.20
N ARG A 183 3.12 10.97 3.89
CA ARG A 183 2.85 12.36 4.27
C ARG A 183 1.42 12.56 4.79
N LYS A 184 1.29 13.43 5.78
CA LYS A 184 -0.01 13.92 6.30
C LYS A 184 -0.40 15.24 5.66
N SER A 185 -1.70 15.56 5.73
CA SER A 185 -2.20 16.89 5.39
C SER A 185 -1.58 18.03 6.22
N SER A 186 -1.08 17.72 7.43
CA SER A 186 -0.32 18.66 8.25
C SER A 186 1.10 18.94 7.75
N GLY A 187 1.59 18.19 6.76
CA GLY A 187 2.95 18.27 6.24
C GLY A 187 3.96 17.38 6.98
N SER A 188 3.55 16.61 7.99
CA SER A 188 4.41 15.59 8.60
C SER A 188 4.77 14.53 7.55
N ILE A 189 6.05 14.18 7.46
CA ILE A 189 6.60 13.21 6.52
C ILE A 189 7.30 12.10 7.29
N VAL A 190 7.17 10.86 6.83
CA VAL A 190 7.96 9.70 7.28
C VAL A 190 8.56 8.98 6.07
N TYR A 191 9.70 8.32 6.24
CA TYR A 191 10.40 7.55 5.22
C TYR A 191 10.57 6.10 5.65
N PRO A 192 10.54 5.11 4.74
CA PRO A 192 10.76 3.73 5.12
C PRO A 192 12.13 3.56 5.79
N GLN A 193 12.20 2.68 6.79
CA GLN A 193 13.47 2.30 7.40
C GLN A 193 14.39 1.67 6.34
N GLY A 194 15.70 1.79 6.55
CA GLY A 194 16.72 1.29 5.61
C GLY A 194 17.02 2.21 4.42
N THR A 195 16.27 3.29 4.22
CA THR A 195 16.55 4.29 3.15
C THR A 195 17.62 5.32 3.52
N GLY A 196 18.02 5.38 4.78
CA GLY A 196 18.88 6.44 5.33
C GLY A 196 18.16 7.78 5.56
N LYS A 197 16.87 7.90 5.21
CA LYS A 197 16.04 9.09 5.45
C LYS A 197 15.27 8.98 6.76
N GLN A 198 14.96 10.13 7.36
CA GLN A 198 14.28 10.28 8.65
C GLN A 198 13.24 11.41 8.59
N PRO A 199 12.19 11.40 9.44
CA PRO A 199 11.89 10.37 10.45
C PRO A 199 11.34 9.08 9.83
N ASN A 200 11.40 7.96 10.55
CA ASN A 200 10.80 6.69 10.13
C ASN A 200 9.37 6.50 10.65
N PRO A 201 8.55 5.64 10.03
CA PRO A 201 7.19 5.35 10.50
C PRO A 201 7.22 4.61 11.84
N ASN A 202 6.16 4.77 12.61
CA ASN A 202 5.90 3.89 13.74
C ASN A 202 5.57 2.47 13.25
N GLY A 203 6.05 1.46 13.96
CA GLY A 203 5.82 0.06 13.63
C GLY A 203 6.83 -0.52 12.64
N SER A 204 6.50 -1.68 12.07
CA SER A 204 7.43 -2.44 11.22
C SER A 204 7.68 -1.76 9.86
N SER A 205 8.95 -1.63 9.51
CA SER A 205 9.47 -1.17 8.21
C SER A 205 10.94 -1.62 8.12
N SER A 206 11.43 -1.97 6.94
CA SER A 206 12.86 -2.30 6.72
C SER A 206 13.20 -2.23 5.24
N ASP A 207 14.47 -2.02 4.88
CA ASP A 207 15.00 -2.11 3.50
C ASP A 207 14.18 -1.39 2.41
N GLY A 208 13.68 -0.18 2.73
CA GLY A 208 12.88 0.63 1.80
C GLY A 208 11.38 0.30 1.78
N TRP A 209 10.93 -0.69 2.55
CA TRP A 209 9.54 -1.14 2.57
C TRP A 209 8.70 -0.39 3.62
N PHE A 210 7.54 0.09 3.19
CA PHE A 210 6.48 0.49 4.10
C PHE A 210 5.48 -0.65 4.32
N LYS A 211 5.04 -0.80 5.57
CA LYS A 211 3.77 -1.46 5.86
C LYS A 211 2.66 -0.55 5.37
N ILE A 212 1.84 -1.02 4.44
CA ILE A 212 0.67 -0.31 3.95
C ILE A 212 -0.57 -1.01 4.46
N TYR A 213 -1.39 -0.30 5.22
CA TYR A 213 -2.62 -0.82 5.79
C TYR A 213 -3.84 -0.04 5.31
N ARG A 214 -5.01 -0.68 5.43
CA ARG A 214 -6.32 0.01 5.40
C ARG A 214 -6.95 0.02 6.78
N SER A 215 -7.84 0.97 7.03
CA SER A 215 -8.61 1.09 8.28
C SER A 215 -10.08 0.74 8.06
N GLY A 216 -10.85 0.63 9.15
CA GLY A 216 -12.28 0.31 9.12
C GLY A 216 -12.55 -1.17 9.43
N ASN A 217 -13.73 -1.46 10.00
CA ASN A 217 -14.10 -2.79 10.51
C ASN A 217 -15.05 -3.58 9.60
N ASP A 218 -15.42 -3.03 8.44
CA ASP A 218 -16.09 -3.78 7.38
C ASP A 218 -15.05 -4.40 6.43
N ASN A 219 -15.37 -5.58 5.90
CA ASN A 219 -14.53 -6.27 4.92
C ASN A 219 -14.83 -5.83 3.47
N ALA A 220 -15.41 -4.65 3.26
CA ALA A 220 -15.57 -4.11 1.92
C ALA A 220 -14.21 -3.69 1.35
N PHE A 221 -14.08 -3.82 0.03
CA PHE A 221 -12.92 -3.35 -0.70
C PHE A 221 -12.91 -1.83 -0.74
N THR A 222 -11.93 -1.24 -0.05
CA THR A 222 -11.86 0.21 0.18
C THR A 222 -10.63 0.81 -0.46
N TRP A 223 -10.79 1.96 -1.12
CA TRP A 223 -9.69 2.79 -1.62
C TRP A 223 -8.97 3.50 -0.47
N GLN A 224 -7.93 2.88 0.06
CA GLN A 224 -7.12 3.47 1.13
C GLN A 224 -5.75 2.81 1.22
N SER A 225 -4.73 3.64 1.40
CA SER A 225 -3.37 3.19 1.73
C SER A 225 -2.80 4.12 2.79
N SER A 226 -2.41 3.56 3.93
CA SER A 226 -1.79 4.32 5.00
C SER A 226 -0.59 3.57 5.59
N THR A 227 0.35 4.31 6.16
CA THR A 227 1.49 3.77 6.91
C THR A 227 1.66 4.50 8.25
N SER A 228 2.60 4.05 9.08
CA SER A 228 2.88 4.57 10.44
C SER A 228 1.79 4.27 11.47
N ASP A 229 2.09 3.35 12.38
CA ASP A 229 1.15 2.90 13.41
C ASP A 229 0.71 4.00 14.37
N ASN A 230 -0.61 4.08 14.58
CA ASN A 230 -1.29 5.10 15.38
C ASN A 230 -1.00 6.54 14.93
N ASP A 231 -0.44 6.71 13.73
CA ASP A 231 0.06 7.98 13.25
C ASP A 231 -0.10 8.09 11.72
N GLY A 232 -1.19 7.57 11.17
CA GLY A 232 -1.39 7.34 9.73
C GLY A 232 -0.93 8.44 8.77
N HIS A 233 -0.09 8.07 7.80
CA HIS A 233 0.34 8.89 6.66
C HIS A 233 -0.17 8.33 5.34
N ASP A 234 -0.56 9.21 4.41
CA ASP A 234 -0.87 8.83 3.01
C ASP A 234 0.44 8.56 2.26
N ILE A 235 0.40 7.74 1.21
CA ILE A 235 1.61 7.25 0.52
C ILE A 235 1.90 8.06 -0.74
N PHE A 236 3.15 8.49 -0.89
CA PHE A 236 3.61 9.27 -2.03
C PHE A 236 4.92 8.73 -2.59
N VAL A 237 5.09 8.90 -3.90
CA VAL A 237 6.30 8.56 -4.64
C VAL A 237 6.61 9.67 -5.64
N THR A 238 7.88 10.03 -5.79
CA THR A 238 8.32 11.09 -6.69
C THR A 238 9.14 10.50 -7.83
N PHE A 239 8.73 10.81 -9.06
CA PHE A 239 9.46 10.51 -10.29
C PHE A 239 10.03 11.82 -10.84
N ALA A 240 11.34 12.03 -10.68
CA ALA A 240 12.00 13.26 -11.10
C ALA A 240 12.18 13.33 -12.62
N GLU A 241 12.27 12.18 -13.29
CA GLU A 241 12.49 12.04 -14.72
C GLU A 241 11.46 11.08 -15.33
N ALA A 242 11.25 11.18 -16.64
CA ALA A 242 10.47 10.18 -17.35
C ALA A 242 11.29 8.89 -17.48
N GLY A 243 10.64 7.74 -17.36
CA GLY A 243 11.33 6.46 -17.37
C GLY A 243 10.46 5.30 -16.93
N VAL A 244 11.06 4.12 -16.88
CA VAL A 244 10.42 2.92 -16.31
C VAL A 244 10.90 2.75 -14.88
N TYR A 245 9.95 2.54 -13.98
CA TYR A 245 10.16 2.40 -12.53
C TYR A 245 9.55 1.11 -12.02
N LEU A 246 10.07 0.59 -10.91
CA LEU A 246 9.56 -0.60 -10.26
C LEU A 246 8.63 -0.25 -9.10
N LEU A 247 7.42 -0.78 -9.15
CA LEU A 247 6.51 -0.85 -8.02
C LEU A 247 6.53 -2.29 -7.50
N GLU A 248 6.93 -2.48 -6.25
CA GLU A 248 7.04 -3.81 -5.64
C GLU A 248 6.02 -3.96 -4.50
N VAL A 249 5.26 -5.05 -4.54
CA VAL A 249 4.34 -5.46 -3.48
C VAL A 249 4.80 -6.79 -2.94
N SER A 250 4.81 -6.97 -1.61
CA SER A 250 5.10 -8.27 -1.01
C SER A 250 4.10 -8.60 0.11
N ALA A 251 3.98 -9.89 0.40
CA ALA A 251 3.07 -10.37 1.43
C ALA A 251 3.49 -9.89 2.83
N ARG A 252 2.54 -9.41 3.64
CA ARG A 252 2.75 -9.12 5.07
C ARG A 252 1.77 -9.89 5.94
N SER A 253 0.49 -9.54 5.89
CA SER A 253 -0.53 -10.29 6.63
C SER A 253 -1.17 -11.35 5.74
N ASN A 254 -1.36 -12.56 6.26
CA ASN A 254 -2.26 -13.53 5.64
C ASN A 254 -3.68 -12.95 5.53
N PHE A 255 -4.43 -13.42 4.53
CA PHE A 255 -5.78 -13.00 4.19
C PHE A 255 -5.96 -11.53 3.81
N HIS A 256 -4.88 -10.77 3.56
CA HIS A 256 -5.02 -9.47 2.94
C HIS A 256 -5.32 -9.63 1.44
N GLY A 257 -6.42 -9.04 0.99
CA GLY A 257 -6.88 -9.05 -0.40
C GLY A 257 -6.66 -7.70 -1.06
N ILE A 258 -6.08 -7.70 -2.26
CA ILE A 258 -5.83 -6.50 -3.06
C ILE A 258 -6.49 -6.69 -4.42
N ASP A 259 -7.39 -5.76 -4.75
CA ASP A 259 -8.15 -5.69 -6.01
C ASP A 259 -7.39 -4.84 -7.03
N ARG A 260 -7.03 -3.60 -6.66
CA ARG A 260 -6.46 -2.63 -7.61
C ARG A 260 -5.36 -1.78 -7.02
N ILE A 261 -4.46 -1.36 -7.88
CA ILE A 261 -3.48 -0.30 -7.62
C ILE A 261 -3.86 0.93 -8.43
N VAL A 262 -3.85 2.10 -7.80
CA VAL A 262 -3.98 3.39 -8.48
C VAL A 262 -2.90 4.34 -7.98
N MET A 263 -2.21 4.99 -8.91
CA MET A 263 -1.32 6.11 -8.62
C MET A 263 -1.75 7.30 -9.43
N PHE A 264 -1.80 8.47 -8.81
CA PHE A 264 -2.17 9.70 -9.50
C PHE A 264 -1.29 10.87 -9.08
N GLU A 265 -0.86 11.65 -10.06
CA GLU A 265 -0.07 12.85 -9.84
C GLU A 265 -0.87 13.87 -9.00
N GLU A 266 -0.19 14.56 -8.08
CA GLU A 266 -0.85 15.37 -7.05
C GLU A 266 -1.69 16.55 -7.56
N SER A 267 -1.49 16.99 -8.81
CA SER A 267 -2.36 18.01 -9.43
C SER A 267 -3.76 17.47 -9.76
N LEU A 268 -3.93 16.14 -9.81
CA LEU A 268 -5.23 15.51 -10.01
C LEU A 268 -6.04 15.49 -8.71
N ASN A 269 -7.33 15.78 -8.82
CA ASN A 269 -8.24 15.63 -7.68
C ASN A 269 -8.38 14.13 -7.33
N PRO A 270 -8.26 13.72 -6.06
CA PRO A 270 -8.34 12.31 -5.68
C PRO A 270 -9.64 11.61 -6.07
N ILE A 271 -10.78 12.29 -5.98
CA ILE A 271 -12.08 11.71 -6.35
C ILE A 271 -12.16 11.51 -7.86
N ASP A 272 -11.72 12.50 -8.63
CA ASP A 272 -11.72 12.42 -10.09
C ASP A 272 -10.73 11.34 -10.57
N ALA A 273 -9.56 11.23 -9.94
CA ALA A 273 -8.57 10.19 -10.24
C ALA A 273 -9.11 8.78 -9.98
N ILE A 274 -9.78 8.55 -8.84
CA ILE A 274 -10.42 7.26 -8.53
C ILE A 274 -11.55 6.95 -9.53
N ASN A 275 -12.37 7.94 -9.88
CA ASN A 275 -13.45 7.75 -10.86
C ASN A 275 -12.91 7.48 -12.27
N ALA A 276 -11.77 8.07 -12.62
CA ALA A 276 -11.10 7.85 -13.90
C ALA A 276 -10.34 6.51 -13.95
N ALA A 277 -10.06 5.89 -12.80
CA ALA A 277 -9.26 4.68 -12.70
C ALA A 277 -9.89 3.47 -13.42
N ASP A 278 -11.18 3.49 -13.73
CA ASP A 278 -11.83 2.44 -14.54
C ASP A 278 -11.31 2.39 -15.99
N VAL A 279 -10.53 3.38 -16.41
CA VAL A 279 -9.65 3.28 -17.57
C VAL A 279 -8.29 2.76 -17.10
N PHE A 280 -8.04 1.48 -17.32
CA PHE A 280 -6.80 0.82 -16.91
C PHE A 280 -5.59 1.26 -17.75
N SER A 281 -4.44 1.30 -17.10
CA SER A 281 -3.13 1.39 -17.75
C SER A 281 -2.97 0.24 -18.74
N VAL A 282 -2.50 0.58 -19.94
CA VAL A 282 -2.22 -0.42 -20.97
C VAL A 282 -1.02 -1.25 -20.51
N LYS A 283 -1.17 -2.58 -20.50
CA LYS A 283 -0.06 -3.52 -20.32
C LYS A 283 0.51 -3.85 -21.69
N THR A 284 1.72 -3.39 -21.97
CA THR A 284 2.42 -3.62 -23.24
C THR A 284 3.44 -4.74 -23.06
N SER A 285 3.40 -5.75 -23.93
CA SER A 285 4.45 -6.77 -24.00
C SER A 285 5.71 -6.17 -24.61
N CYS A 286 6.88 -6.60 -24.15
CA CYS A 286 8.16 -6.14 -24.69
C CYS A 286 8.72 -6.99 -25.85
N ASP A 287 7.96 -7.99 -26.29
CA ASP A 287 8.30 -8.92 -27.38
C ASP A 287 7.96 -8.41 -28.79
#